data_AF-A0A7K4LCY5-F1
#
_entry.id   AF-A0A7K4LCY5-F1
#
_cell.length_a   1.000
_cell.length_b   1.000
_cell.length_c   1.000
_cell.angle_alpha   90.00
_cell.angle_beta   90.00
_cell.angle_gamma   90.00
#
_symmetry.space_group_name_H-M   'P 1'
#
loop_
_entity.id
_entity.type
_entity.pdbx_description
1 polymer ?
#
loop_
_entity_poly.entity_id
_entity_poly.type
_entity_poly.pdbx_seq_one_letter_code
_entity_poly.pdbx_strand_id
1 'polypeptide(L)'
;SASRHCPLRRADNWLVDTGSEPAQHDGLSPFGKTVLQEMNRLGMIVDLAHVSVKTMKDALALSKAPVIFSHSSAYSICPHRRNVPDDVLQTVAATGSLVMVNFYSQYVTCQDKATLNDVADHMDHVKRVAGIEAVGFGGDYDGVT
;
A
#
# COMPACT_ATOMS: atom_id res chain seq x y z
N SER A 1 18.86 -8.30 -15.10
CA SER A 1 17.54 -7.74 -14.77
C SER A 1 17.49 -7.57 -13.26
N ALA A 2 17.78 -6.37 -12.76
CA ALA A 2 17.73 -6.09 -11.32
C ALA A 2 16.30 -5.64 -10.98
N SER A 3 15.55 -6.48 -10.26
CA SER A 3 14.21 -6.13 -9.78
C SER A 3 14.31 -4.91 -8.87
N ARG A 4 13.72 -3.79 -9.29
CA ARG A 4 13.72 -2.50 -8.57
C ARG A 4 12.62 -2.39 -7.50
N HIS A 5 11.99 -3.50 -7.17
CA HIS A 5 10.84 -3.60 -6.29
C HIS A 5 11.08 -4.74 -5.30
N CYS A 6 11.15 -4.42 -4.02
CA CYS A 6 11.38 -5.39 -2.95
C CYS A 6 10.25 -5.28 -1.92
N PRO A 7 9.33 -6.26 -1.84
CA PRO A 7 8.35 -6.30 -0.77
C PRO A 7 9.07 -6.45 0.58
N LEU A 8 8.68 -5.64 1.57
CA LEU A 8 9.30 -5.63 2.91
C LEU A 8 8.97 -6.93 3.67
N ARG A 9 9.69 -8.03 3.35
CA ARG A 9 9.46 -9.38 3.87
C ARG A 9 9.66 -9.55 5.40
N ARG A 10 10.08 -8.49 6.10
CA ARG A 10 10.34 -8.46 7.55
C ARG A 10 9.65 -7.29 8.27
N ALA A 11 8.59 -6.76 7.67
CA ALA A 11 7.61 -5.92 8.35
C ALA A 11 6.40 -6.77 8.78
N ASP A 12 5.72 -6.37 9.86
CA ASP A 12 4.46 -7.00 10.28
C ASP A 12 3.43 -6.89 9.14
N ASN A 13 2.80 -8.01 8.82
CA ASN A 13 1.78 -8.09 7.78
C ASN A 13 0.41 -7.65 8.33
N TRP A 14 -0.56 -7.49 7.45
CA TRP A 14 -1.94 -7.13 7.80
C TRP A 14 -2.67 -8.15 8.72
N LEU A 15 -2.19 -9.39 8.86
CA LEU A 15 -2.79 -10.41 9.75
C LEU A 15 -2.56 -10.08 11.23
N VAL A 16 -1.57 -9.24 11.53
CA VAL A 16 -1.38 -8.66 12.86
C VAL A 16 -2.55 -7.75 13.23
N ASP A 17 -3.09 -7.00 12.25
CA ASP A 17 -4.23 -6.09 12.46
C ASP A 17 -5.58 -6.83 12.60
N THR A 18 -5.63 -8.13 12.29
CA THR A 18 -6.80 -8.99 12.56
C THR A 18 -6.68 -9.76 13.87
N GLY A 19 -5.56 -9.63 14.58
CA GLY A 19 -5.24 -10.43 15.77
C GLY A 19 -5.01 -11.91 15.46
N SER A 20 -4.86 -12.27 14.17
CA SER A 20 -4.65 -13.65 13.72
C SER A 20 -3.20 -14.08 13.87
N GLU A 21 -2.26 -13.13 13.84
CA GLU A 21 -0.86 -13.33 14.19
C GLU A 21 -0.45 -12.33 15.29
N PRO A 22 0.37 -12.72 16.28
CA PRO A 22 0.92 -11.77 17.23
C PRO A 22 1.86 -10.80 16.52
N ALA A 23 1.80 -9.51 16.85
CA ALA A 23 2.74 -8.51 16.37
C ALA A 23 4.16 -8.93 16.75
N GLN A 24 5.02 -9.22 15.77
CA GLN A 24 6.43 -9.52 16.06
C GLN A 24 7.20 -8.22 16.26
N HIS A 25 6.82 -7.18 15.53
CA HIS A 25 7.46 -5.88 15.55
C HIS A 25 6.39 -4.82 15.32
N ASP A 26 5.75 -4.34 16.39
CA ASP A 26 4.74 -3.29 16.43
C ASP A 26 5.06 -2.08 15.48
N GLY A 27 4.82 -2.22 14.17
CA GLY A 27 5.27 -1.33 13.08
C GLY A 27 6.50 -1.80 12.27
N LEU A 28 7.47 -0.90 12.05
CA LEU A 28 8.77 -1.24 11.44
C LEU A 28 9.79 -1.61 12.53
N SER A 29 10.39 -2.80 12.42
CA SER A 29 11.52 -3.20 13.27
C SER A 29 12.74 -2.28 13.09
N PRO A 30 13.68 -2.20 14.06
CA PRO A 30 14.92 -1.43 13.88
C PRO A 30 15.69 -1.83 12.62
N PHE A 31 15.72 -3.13 12.30
CA PHE A 31 16.29 -3.63 11.07
C PHE A 31 15.50 -3.19 9.83
N GLY A 32 14.16 -3.23 9.89
CA GLY A 32 13.28 -2.73 8.82
C GLY A 32 13.51 -1.24 8.53
N LYS A 33 13.77 -0.42 9.54
CA LYS A 33 14.15 0.99 9.37
C LYS A 33 15.50 1.14 8.65
N THR A 34 16.49 0.31 8.97
CA THR A 34 17.77 0.28 8.23
C THR A 34 17.57 -0.14 6.78
N VAL A 35 16.73 -1.16 6.53
CA VAL A 35 16.41 -1.60 5.15
C VAL A 35 15.73 -0.48 4.38
N LEU A 36 14.76 0.21 4.97
CA LEU A 36 14.08 1.34 4.34
C LEU A 36 15.08 2.45 3.94
N GLN A 37 16.02 2.77 4.83
CA GLN A 37 17.06 3.77 4.56
C GLN A 37 17.99 3.33 3.43
N GLU A 38 18.41 2.06 3.41
CA GLU A 38 19.25 1.53 2.33
C GLU A 38 18.52 1.49 0.99
N MET A 39 17.23 1.13 0.98
CA MET A 39 16.40 1.18 -0.23
C MET A 39 16.32 2.61 -0.78
N ASN A 40 16.09 3.60 0.09
CA ASN A 40 16.12 5.00 -0.33
C ASN A 40 17.50 5.44 -0.83
N ARG A 41 18.60 5.00 -0.19
CA ARG A 41 19.97 5.32 -0.62
C ARG A 41 20.30 4.73 -2.00
N LEU A 42 19.76 3.55 -2.31
CA LEU A 42 19.96 2.84 -3.58
C LEU A 42 19.00 3.29 -4.69
N GLY A 43 18.02 4.16 -4.39
CA GLY A 43 16.98 4.54 -5.33
C GLY A 43 16.02 3.39 -5.65
N MET A 44 15.81 2.47 -4.71
CA MET A 44 14.83 1.39 -4.81
C MET A 44 13.45 1.88 -4.37
N ILE A 45 12.42 1.42 -5.07
CA ILE A 45 11.03 1.73 -4.72
C ILE A 45 10.60 0.81 -3.58
N VAL A 46 10.01 1.40 -2.55
CA VAL A 46 9.47 0.69 -1.38
C VAL A 46 8.00 0.42 -1.61
N ASP A 47 7.59 -0.84 -1.45
CA ASP A 47 6.18 -1.24 -1.55
C ASP A 47 5.61 -1.63 -0.19
N LEU A 48 4.44 -1.06 0.11
CA LEU A 48 3.70 -1.22 1.35
C LEU A 48 2.41 -2.02 1.18
N ALA A 49 2.20 -2.68 0.04
CA ALA A 49 1.15 -3.69 -0.04
C ALA A 49 1.40 -4.81 1.00
N HIS A 50 0.33 -5.33 1.59
CA HIS A 50 0.28 -6.40 2.62
C HIS A 50 0.78 -6.04 4.02
N VAL A 51 1.36 -4.88 4.25
CA VAL A 51 1.89 -4.53 5.57
C VAL A 51 0.78 -4.09 6.53
N SER A 52 1.06 -4.10 7.83
CA SER A 52 0.16 -3.55 8.84
C SER A 52 -0.02 -2.03 8.71
N VAL A 53 -1.14 -1.49 9.18
CA VAL A 53 -1.38 -0.03 9.18
C VAL A 53 -0.27 0.72 9.90
N LYS A 54 0.29 0.14 10.97
CA LYS A 54 1.38 0.77 11.71
C LYS A 54 2.67 0.82 10.89
N THR A 55 3.01 -0.25 10.18
CA THR A 55 4.13 -0.25 9.23
C THR A 55 3.91 0.77 8.12
N MET A 56 2.68 0.92 7.60
CA MET A 56 2.38 1.93 6.58
C MET A 56 2.75 3.34 7.06
N LYS A 57 2.30 3.68 8.28
CA LYS A 57 2.57 4.99 8.92
C LYS A 57 4.06 5.19 9.18
N ASP A 58 4.74 4.19 9.75
CA ASP A 58 6.17 4.27 10.03
C ASP A 58 6.99 4.46 8.74
N ALA A 59 6.66 3.72 7.68
CA ALA A 59 7.36 3.81 6.40
C ALA A 59 7.14 5.18 5.75
N LEU A 60 5.90 5.68 5.70
CA LEU A 60 5.59 7.00 5.15
C LEU A 60 6.25 8.14 5.95
N ALA A 61 6.36 8.00 7.27
CA ALA A 61 7.01 9.01 8.12
C ALA A 61 8.54 9.03 8.01
N LEU A 62 9.16 7.86 7.76
CA LEU A 62 10.62 7.72 7.77
C LEU A 62 11.25 7.74 6.37
N SER A 63 10.48 7.44 5.32
CA SER A 63 11.03 7.36 3.96
C SER A 63 11.38 8.73 3.42
N LYS A 64 12.53 8.82 2.77
CA LYS A 64 13.03 10.05 2.10
C LYS A 64 12.63 10.12 0.63
N ALA A 65 12.05 9.06 0.09
CA ALA A 65 11.58 8.96 -1.28
C ALA A 65 10.12 8.48 -1.27
N PRO A 66 9.33 8.80 -2.31
CA PRO A 66 7.99 8.27 -2.47
C PRO A 66 7.94 6.75 -2.34
N VAL A 67 6.90 6.26 -1.65
CA VAL A 67 6.59 4.83 -1.56
C VAL A 67 5.40 4.51 -2.45
N ILE A 68 5.19 3.22 -2.72
CA ILE A 68 4.02 2.75 -3.46
C ILE A 68 3.21 1.76 -2.62
N PHE A 69 1.90 1.73 -2.86
CA PHE A 69 1.04 0.62 -2.49
C PHE A 69 0.70 -0.10 -3.79
N SER A 70 1.44 -1.15 -4.12
CA SER A 70 1.41 -1.70 -5.48
C SER A 70 0.07 -2.35 -5.87
N HIS A 71 -0.69 -2.82 -4.90
CA HIS A 71 -2.01 -3.42 -5.09
C HIS A 71 -2.82 -3.37 -3.79
N SER A 72 -3.43 -2.21 -3.54
CA SER A 72 -4.31 -1.99 -2.40
C SER A 72 -5.46 -1.06 -2.79
N SER A 73 -6.63 -1.26 -2.19
CA SER A 73 -7.81 -0.43 -2.43
C SER A 73 -8.09 0.47 -1.21
N ALA A 74 -9.15 1.27 -1.24
CA ALA A 74 -9.52 2.18 -0.15
C ALA A 74 -10.36 1.50 0.96
N TYR A 75 -9.94 1.63 2.22
CA TYR A 75 -10.60 0.98 3.35
C TYR A 75 -12.02 1.50 3.59
N SER A 76 -12.27 2.78 3.33
CA SER A 76 -13.59 3.40 3.54
C SER A 76 -14.68 2.87 2.61
N ILE A 77 -14.33 2.23 1.49
CA ILE A 77 -15.29 1.57 0.58
C ILE A 77 -15.44 0.09 0.95
N CYS A 78 -14.32 -0.62 1.09
CA CYS A 78 -14.30 -2.01 1.56
C CYS A 78 -13.39 -2.10 2.79
N PRO A 79 -13.95 -2.31 4.01
CA PRO A 79 -13.21 -2.30 5.27
C PRO A 79 -12.40 -3.59 5.49
N HIS A 80 -11.56 -3.93 4.52
CA HIS A 80 -10.61 -5.03 4.58
C HIS A 80 -9.25 -4.50 5.03
N ARG A 81 -8.58 -5.16 5.99
CA ARG A 81 -7.28 -4.71 6.54
C ARG A 81 -6.13 -4.61 5.51
N ARG A 82 -6.30 -5.18 4.31
CA ARG A 82 -5.39 -5.00 3.16
C ARG A 82 -5.50 -3.64 2.49
N ASN A 83 -6.62 -2.96 2.70
CA ASN A 83 -6.94 -1.67 2.10
C ASN A 83 -6.40 -0.52 2.95
N VAL A 84 -6.09 0.58 2.28
CA VAL A 84 -5.45 1.74 2.86
C VAL A 84 -6.49 2.61 3.57
N PRO A 85 -6.34 2.87 4.88
CA PRO A 85 -7.20 3.79 5.62
C PRO A 85 -7.04 5.25 5.17
N ASP A 86 -8.08 6.07 5.35
CA ASP A 86 -8.08 7.47 4.88
C ASP A 86 -7.00 8.34 5.54
N ASP A 87 -6.65 8.09 6.81
CA ASP A 87 -5.56 8.79 7.49
C ASP A 87 -4.18 8.44 6.89
N VAL A 88 -4.02 7.22 6.40
CA VAL A 88 -2.83 6.81 5.63
C VAL A 88 -2.85 7.46 4.24
N LEU A 89 -4.00 7.48 3.54
CA LEU A 89 -4.15 8.14 2.23
C LEU A 89 -3.82 9.64 2.27
N GLN A 90 -4.17 10.34 3.36
CA GLN A 90 -3.78 11.73 3.56
C GLN A 90 -2.25 11.90 3.62
N THR A 91 -1.56 10.95 4.25
CA THR A 91 -0.09 10.97 4.36
C THR A 91 0.57 10.60 3.01
N VAL A 92 -0.08 9.74 2.22
CA VAL A 92 0.36 9.43 0.85
C VAL A 92 0.44 10.70 0.00
N ALA A 93 -0.59 11.55 0.06
CA ALA A 93 -0.60 12.84 -0.63
C ALA A 93 0.57 13.75 -0.22
N ALA A 94 0.79 13.87 1.09
CA ALA A 94 1.81 14.73 1.65
C ALA A 94 3.25 14.29 1.29
N THR A 95 3.44 13.02 0.98
CA THR A 95 4.76 12.42 0.68
C THR A 95 5.01 12.21 -0.81
N GLY A 96 4.04 12.55 -1.68
CA GLY A 96 4.12 12.27 -3.11
C GLY A 96 4.10 10.77 -3.44
N SER A 97 3.56 9.96 -2.55
CA SER A 97 3.47 8.50 -2.69
C SER A 97 2.28 8.09 -3.56
N LEU A 98 2.25 6.85 -4.01
CA LEU A 98 1.25 6.36 -4.96
C LEU A 98 0.47 5.16 -4.42
N VAL A 99 -0.85 5.15 -4.65
CA VAL A 99 -1.71 3.99 -4.40
C VAL A 99 -2.21 3.44 -5.72
N MET A 100 -1.87 2.17 -5.95
CA MET A 100 -2.28 1.42 -7.12
C MET A 100 -3.46 0.50 -6.75
N VAL A 101 -4.65 0.85 -7.26
CA VAL A 101 -5.91 0.20 -6.90
C VAL A 101 -5.94 -1.24 -7.42
N ASN A 102 -6.36 -2.17 -6.55
CA ASN A 102 -6.43 -3.61 -6.85
C ASN A 102 -7.77 -3.95 -7.54
N PHE A 103 -7.77 -4.98 -8.39
CA PHE A 103 -8.96 -5.53 -9.07
C PHE A 103 -9.56 -6.76 -8.38
N TYR A 104 -8.94 -7.25 -7.31
CA TYR A 104 -9.42 -8.44 -6.59
C TYR A 104 -10.72 -8.17 -5.84
N SER A 105 -11.79 -8.89 -6.18
CA SER A 105 -13.16 -8.62 -5.72
C SER A 105 -13.29 -8.43 -4.22
N GLN A 106 -12.64 -9.26 -3.42
CA GLN A 106 -12.74 -9.20 -1.95
C GLN A 106 -12.09 -7.95 -1.34
N TYR A 107 -11.23 -7.26 -2.08
CA TYR A 107 -10.62 -6.00 -1.64
C TYR A 107 -11.30 -4.78 -2.25
N VAL A 108 -12.15 -4.99 -3.27
CA VAL A 108 -12.92 -3.93 -3.93
C VAL A 108 -14.31 -3.83 -3.30
N THR A 109 -15.07 -4.92 -3.28
CA THR A 109 -16.46 -4.92 -2.80
C THR A 109 -16.64 -5.61 -1.46
N CYS A 110 -15.57 -6.19 -0.89
CA CYS A 110 -15.64 -7.08 0.28
C CYS A 110 -16.58 -8.29 0.03
N GLN A 111 -16.79 -8.63 -1.24
CA GLN A 111 -17.65 -9.71 -1.72
C GLN A 111 -16.93 -10.53 -2.79
N ASP A 112 -17.55 -11.62 -3.24
CA ASP A 112 -16.97 -12.51 -4.25
C ASP A 112 -17.00 -11.92 -5.67
N LYS A 113 -17.82 -10.89 -5.89
CA LYS A 113 -17.99 -10.24 -7.20
C LYS A 113 -17.71 -8.75 -7.11
N ALA A 114 -16.98 -8.25 -8.09
CA ALA A 114 -16.76 -6.83 -8.30
C ALA A 114 -16.89 -6.51 -9.79
N THR A 115 -17.26 -5.27 -10.08
CA THR A 115 -17.36 -4.70 -11.41
C THR A 115 -16.27 -3.65 -11.60
N LEU A 116 -16.05 -3.22 -12.84
CA LEU A 116 -15.13 -2.11 -13.14
C LEU A 116 -15.59 -0.80 -12.49
N ASN A 117 -16.89 -0.61 -12.27
CA ASN A 117 -17.41 0.57 -11.58
C ASN A 117 -16.96 0.59 -10.13
N ASP A 118 -16.96 -0.57 -9.45
CA ASP A 118 -16.51 -0.64 -8.05
C ASP A 118 -15.01 -0.28 -7.93
N VAL A 119 -14.20 -0.72 -8.90
CA VAL A 119 -12.77 -0.32 -8.97
C VAL A 119 -12.63 1.18 -9.22
N ALA A 120 -13.45 1.75 -10.11
CA ALA A 120 -13.47 3.19 -10.37
C ALA A 120 -13.86 3.99 -9.12
N ASP A 121 -14.81 3.50 -8.31
CA ASP A 121 -15.20 4.14 -7.06
C ASP A 121 -14.01 4.21 -6.08
N HIS A 122 -13.17 3.17 -6.03
CA HIS A 122 -11.93 3.22 -5.26
C HIS A 122 -10.93 4.25 -5.78
N MET A 123 -10.77 4.33 -7.11
CA MET A 123 -9.89 5.34 -7.71
C MET A 123 -10.37 6.75 -7.40
N ASP A 124 -11.67 7.00 -7.52
CA ASP A 124 -12.29 8.30 -7.22
C ASP A 124 -12.18 8.66 -5.74
N HIS A 125 -12.31 7.67 -4.85
CA HIS A 125 -12.11 7.91 -3.42
C HIS A 125 -10.65 8.23 -3.08
N VAL A 126 -9.68 7.47 -3.61
CA VAL A 126 -8.26 7.77 -3.42
C VAL A 126 -7.94 9.14 -3.98
N LYS A 127 -8.40 9.48 -5.19
CA LYS A 127 -8.25 10.81 -5.80
C LYS A 127 -8.84 11.91 -4.92
N ARG A 128 -10.01 11.69 -4.32
CA ARG A 128 -10.69 12.67 -3.46
C ARG A 128 -9.93 12.93 -2.16
N VAL A 129 -9.32 11.90 -1.58
CA VAL A 129 -8.61 11.99 -0.28
C VAL A 129 -7.15 12.40 -0.46
N ALA A 130 -6.45 11.78 -1.42
CA ALA A 130 -5.01 11.90 -1.60
C ALA A 130 -4.59 12.76 -2.81
N GLY A 131 -5.53 13.19 -3.65
CA GLY A 131 -5.27 13.94 -4.87
C GLY A 131 -5.02 13.05 -6.09
N ILE A 132 -5.11 13.64 -7.27
CA ILE A 132 -4.97 12.93 -8.56
C ILE A 132 -3.56 12.36 -8.79
N GLU A 133 -2.54 13.03 -8.25
CA GLU A 133 -1.13 12.61 -8.38
C GLU A 133 -0.79 11.40 -7.50
N ALA A 134 -1.67 11.04 -6.56
CA ALA A 134 -1.47 9.95 -5.60
C ALA A 134 -2.19 8.66 -6.00
N VAL A 135 -2.94 8.65 -7.10
CA VAL A 135 -3.67 7.47 -7.60
C VAL A 135 -3.06 6.98 -8.91
N GLY A 136 -2.82 5.68 -9.00
CA GLY A 136 -2.34 5.01 -10.20
C GLY A 136 -3.10 3.71 -10.47
N PHE A 137 -2.90 3.15 -11.66
CA PHE A 137 -3.37 1.80 -11.98
C PHE A 137 -2.34 0.77 -11.53
N GLY A 138 -2.72 -0.13 -10.63
CA GLY A 138 -2.00 -1.37 -10.30
C GLY A 138 -2.37 -2.51 -11.22
N GLY A 139 -2.41 -2.22 -12.52
CA GLY A 139 -2.60 -3.25 -13.51
C GLY A 139 -1.34 -4.10 -13.58
N ASP A 140 -1.48 -5.40 -13.35
CA ASP A 140 -0.56 -6.44 -13.81
C ASP A 140 -0.48 -6.43 -15.35
N TYR A 141 0.02 -5.34 -15.93
CA TYR A 141 0.16 -5.10 -17.36
C TYR A 141 1.60 -4.65 -17.68
N ASP A 142 2.57 -5.50 -17.31
CA ASP A 142 3.82 -5.62 -18.06
C ASP A 142 3.66 -6.77 -19.06
N GLY A 143 3.22 -6.46 -20.29
CA GLY A 143 3.37 -7.34 -21.45
C GLY A 143 2.08 -7.71 -22.17
N VAL A 144 1.56 -6.80 -23.02
CA VAL A 144 0.77 -7.23 -24.18
C VAL A 144 1.74 -7.51 -25.32
N THR A 145 1.89 -8.79 -25.68
CA THR A 145 2.07 -9.25 -27.06
C THR A 145 1.05 -10.34 -27.32
#